data_AF-A0A9E6EA93-F1
#
_entry.id   AF-A0A9E6EA93-F1
#
_cell.length_a   1.000
_cell.length_b   1.000
_cell.length_c   1.000
_cell.angle_alpha   90.00
_cell.angle_beta   90.00
_cell.angle_gamma   90.00
#
_symmetry.space_group_name_H-M   'P 1'
#
loop_
_entity.id
_entity.type
_entity.pdbx_description
1 polymer ?
#
loop_
_entity_poly.entity_id
_entity_poly.type
_entity_poly.pdbx_seq_one_letter_code
_entity_poly.pdbx_strand_id
1 'polypeptide(L)'
;MKFLRNAFLLLLLFLVVDVGRYAVYPDVSSLARTNPDKTAFMEYREAQWRHDGLEKSISKRWVPLKKVSPALVKAILISEDDKFWKHEGFDYEAIESAVEKNMKEGKFKFGASTISQQLAKNLYLSPSKNPIRKLQEAILTWRIEHTLSKRRILELYVNIAEWGDGIFGIEEAARHYYGTSAAGLSASQASRLAAVLPNPIRYVPTGSSRFVAARSKRIYAIMVKRGVVVPDFQEVMAPADGQGGTPADSMVIGVPQEMIDAASKPDSSGVEDADGTLRQKASRQ
;
A
#
# COMPACT_ATOMS: atom_id res chain seq x y z
N MET A 1 9.67 -42.16 -35.81
CA MET A 1 8.40 -41.67 -35.23
C MET A 1 8.11 -42.19 -33.80
N LYS A 2 8.17 -43.49 -33.52
CA LYS A 2 7.92 -44.03 -32.16
C LYS A 2 8.89 -43.50 -31.08
N PHE A 3 10.18 -43.36 -31.40
CA PHE A 3 11.18 -42.80 -30.50
C PHE A 3 10.87 -41.34 -30.10
N LEU A 4 10.61 -40.46 -31.08
CA LEU A 4 10.23 -39.06 -30.84
C LEU A 4 8.95 -38.95 -30.00
N ARG A 5 7.95 -39.78 -30.28
CA ARG A 5 6.71 -39.83 -29.47
C ARG A 5 7.00 -40.22 -28.03
N ASN A 6 7.81 -41.24 -27.80
CA ASN A 6 8.16 -41.70 -26.45
C ASN A 6 8.99 -40.65 -25.70
N ALA A 7 9.95 -39.99 -26.38
CA ALA A 7 10.72 -38.90 -25.80
C ALA A 7 9.82 -37.71 -25.40
N PHE A 8 8.87 -37.34 -26.25
CA PHE A 8 7.87 -36.31 -25.95
C PHE A 8 7.00 -36.68 -24.74
N LEU A 9 6.51 -37.91 -24.67
CA LEU A 9 5.71 -38.39 -23.54
C LEU A 9 6.51 -38.41 -22.23
N LEU A 10 7.79 -38.79 -22.26
CA LEU A 10 8.68 -38.73 -21.10
C LEU A 10 8.93 -37.29 -20.64
N LEU A 11 9.12 -36.35 -21.58
CA LEU A 11 9.26 -34.94 -21.26
C LEU A 11 7.98 -34.36 -20.64
N LEU A 12 6.82 -34.72 -21.17
CA LEU A 12 5.53 -34.33 -20.61
C LEU A 12 5.35 -34.90 -19.21
N LEU A 13 5.67 -36.18 -19.00
CA LEU A 13 5.62 -36.83 -17.70
C LEU A 13 6.56 -36.13 -16.70
N PHE A 14 7.79 -35.83 -17.11
CA PHE A 14 8.74 -35.09 -16.30
C PHE A 14 8.19 -33.73 -15.88
N LEU A 15 7.60 -32.98 -16.82
CA LEU A 15 6.99 -31.68 -16.53
C LEU A 15 5.82 -31.80 -15.54
N VAL A 16 4.96 -32.80 -15.73
CA VAL A 16 3.83 -33.07 -14.82
C VAL A 16 4.33 -33.44 -13.42
N VAL A 17 5.39 -34.23 -13.32
CA VAL A 17 6.01 -34.60 -12.03
C VAL A 17 6.67 -33.38 -11.38
N ASP A 18 7.41 -32.56 -12.14
CA ASP A 18 8.08 -31.36 -11.61
C ASP A 18 7.07 -30.30 -11.13
N VAL A 19 5.94 -30.13 -11.81
CA VAL A 19 4.88 -29.24 -11.32
C VAL A 19 4.10 -29.89 -10.19
N GLY A 20 3.72 -31.17 -10.36
CA GLY A 20 2.88 -31.92 -9.44
C GLY A 20 3.48 -32.08 -8.05
N ARG A 21 4.82 -32.19 -7.93
CA ARG A 21 5.49 -32.25 -6.62
C ARG A 21 5.18 -31.04 -5.74
N TYR A 22 4.88 -29.87 -6.32
CA TYR A 22 4.56 -28.66 -5.55
C TYR A 22 3.23 -28.73 -4.79
N ALA A 23 2.37 -29.69 -5.15
CA ALA A 23 1.15 -29.99 -4.40
C ALA A 23 1.46 -30.59 -3.01
N VAL A 24 2.65 -31.18 -2.83
CA VAL A 24 3.03 -31.88 -1.58
C VAL A 24 4.25 -31.23 -0.92
N TYR A 25 5.27 -30.85 -1.71
CA TYR A 25 6.53 -30.29 -1.23
C TYR A 25 6.77 -28.89 -1.80
N PRO A 26 7.28 -27.90 -1.06
CA PRO A 26 7.74 -27.94 0.34
C PRO A 26 6.59 -27.96 1.35
N ASP A 27 6.89 -28.27 2.61
CA ASP A 27 5.91 -28.24 3.70
C ASP A 27 5.58 -26.80 4.09
N VAL A 28 4.42 -26.32 3.66
CA VAL A 28 3.90 -24.99 4.01
C VAL A 28 3.29 -24.94 5.40
N SER A 29 2.98 -26.08 6.03
CA SER A 29 2.28 -26.13 7.31
C SER A 29 3.17 -25.75 8.49
N SER A 30 4.47 -26.05 8.40
CA SER A 30 5.49 -25.57 9.33
C SER A 30 5.43 -24.05 9.55
N LEU A 31 5.19 -23.28 8.48
CA LEU A 31 5.11 -21.81 8.53
C LEU A 31 4.01 -21.28 9.42
N ALA A 32 3.01 -22.08 9.80
CA ALA A 32 1.99 -21.68 10.77
C ALA A 32 2.58 -21.39 12.15
N ARG A 33 3.71 -22.04 12.49
CA ARG A 33 4.34 -21.99 13.82
C ARG A 33 5.79 -21.52 13.79
N THR A 34 6.51 -21.75 12.69
CA THR A 34 7.93 -21.43 12.56
C THR A 34 8.17 -20.35 11.53
N ASN A 35 9.21 -19.54 11.76
CA ASN A 35 9.63 -18.52 10.82
C ASN A 35 10.71 -19.10 9.90
N PRO A 36 10.69 -18.79 8.59
CA PRO A 36 11.76 -19.21 7.70
C PRO A 36 13.03 -18.40 7.98
N ASP A 37 14.16 -19.08 8.13
CA ASP A 37 15.45 -18.43 8.31
C ASP A 37 15.92 -17.79 7.00
N LYS A 38 16.03 -18.61 5.94
CA LYS A 38 16.37 -18.20 4.58
C LYS A 38 15.28 -18.63 3.60
N THR A 39 15.14 -17.90 2.50
CA THR A 39 14.18 -18.20 1.43
C THR A 39 14.88 -18.43 0.10
N ALA A 40 14.19 -19.06 -0.86
CA ALA A 40 14.73 -19.26 -2.21
C ALA A 40 15.14 -17.94 -2.90
N PHE A 41 14.40 -16.86 -2.63
CA PHE A 41 14.75 -15.54 -3.18
C PHE A 41 15.99 -14.93 -2.52
N MET A 42 16.19 -15.16 -1.22
CA MET A 42 17.41 -14.75 -0.51
C MET A 42 18.64 -15.52 -1.02
N GLU A 43 18.52 -16.83 -1.20
CA GLU A 43 19.58 -17.67 -1.79
C GLU A 43 19.92 -17.23 -3.22
N TYR A 44 18.91 -16.88 -4.00
CA TYR A 44 19.09 -16.32 -5.34
C TYR A 44 19.94 -15.03 -5.30
N ARG A 45 19.67 -14.10 -4.36
CA ARG A 45 20.44 -12.85 -4.22
C ARG A 45 21.89 -13.13 -3.86
N GLU A 46 22.13 -14.00 -2.88
CA GLU A 46 23.49 -14.38 -2.48
C GLU A 46 24.26 -15.06 -3.63
N ALA A 47 23.61 -15.93 -4.40
CA ALA A 47 24.22 -16.53 -5.58
C ALA A 47 24.55 -15.47 -6.65
N GLN A 48 23.68 -14.49 -6.83
CA GLN A 48 23.89 -13.38 -7.76
C GLN A 48 25.12 -12.54 -7.36
N TRP A 49 25.22 -12.13 -6.10
CA TRP A 49 26.40 -11.38 -5.62
C TRP A 49 27.69 -12.19 -5.71
N ARG A 50 27.65 -13.50 -5.38
CA ARG A 50 28.83 -14.37 -5.55
C ARG A 50 29.28 -14.47 -7.00
N HIS A 51 28.34 -14.57 -7.94
CA HIS A 51 28.65 -14.59 -9.37
C HIS A 51 29.29 -13.26 -9.82
N ASP A 52 28.80 -12.15 -9.29
CA ASP A 52 29.30 -10.80 -9.59
C ASP A 52 30.60 -10.45 -8.82
N GLY A 53 31.13 -11.36 -7.98
CA GLY A 53 32.33 -11.12 -7.17
C GLY A 53 32.14 -10.11 -6.04
N LEU A 54 30.89 -9.88 -5.61
CA LEU A 54 30.54 -8.91 -4.57
C LEU A 54 30.51 -9.57 -3.19
N GLU A 55 31.27 -9.03 -2.24
CA GLU A 55 31.18 -9.41 -0.83
C GLU A 55 30.00 -8.70 -0.15
N LYS A 56 28.82 -9.33 -0.22
CA LYS A 56 27.57 -8.83 0.38
C LYS A 56 26.89 -9.91 1.21
N SER A 57 26.16 -9.49 2.22
CA SER A 57 25.35 -10.35 3.08
C SER A 57 23.95 -9.80 3.27
N ILE A 58 22.99 -10.69 3.50
CA ILE A 58 21.62 -10.31 3.84
C ILE A 58 21.57 -9.83 5.28
N SER A 59 21.01 -8.63 5.48
CA SER A 59 20.56 -8.17 6.79
C SER A 59 19.06 -8.41 6.92
N LYS A 60 18.66 -9.04 8.02
CA LYS A 60 17.26 -9.34 8.32
C LYS A 60 17.01 -9.35 9.83
N ARG A 61 15.87 -8.78 10.21
CA ARG A 61 15.35 -8.85 11.57
C ARG A 61 13.88 -9.22 11.57
N TRP A 62 13.53 -10.30 12.27
CA TRP A 62 12.15 -10.72 12.40
C TRP A 62 11.40 -9.83 13.40
N VAL A 63 10.17 -9.45 13.05
CA VAL A 63 9.25 -8.75 13.94
C VAL A 63 7.84 -9.37 13.86
N PRO A 64 7.20 -9.68 15.00
CA PRO A 64 5.79 -10.09 15.01
C PRO A 64 4.90 -8.98 14.43
N LEU A 65 3.85 -9.34 13.68
CA LEU A 65 2.96 -8.38 13.01
C LEU A 65 2.32 -7.37 13.98
N LYS A 66 2.06 -7.79 15.22
CA LYS A 66 1.54 -6.91 16.28
C LYS A 66 2.49 -5.77 16.67
N LYS A 67 3.78 -5.87 16.31
CA LYS A 67 4.82 -4.85 16.52
C LYS A 67 5.17 -4.13 15.20
N VAL A 68 4.31 -4.20 14.21
CA VAL A 68 4.43 -3.45 12.95
C VAL A 68 3.42 -2.31 12.96
N SER A 69 3.84 -1.13 12.52
CA SER A 69 2.98 0.05 12.43
C SER A 69 1.69 -0.27 11.64
N PRO A 70 0.49 0.00 12.19
CA PRO A 70 -0.77 -0.16 11.46
C PRO A 70 -0.80 0.65 10.17
N ALA A 71 -0.17 1.83 10.16
CA ALA A 71 -0.05 2.68 8.99
C ALA A 71 0.74 1.98 7.87
N LEU A 72 1.83 1.29 8.21
CA LEU A 72 2.57 0.48 7.24
C LEU A 72 1.74 -0.69 6.72
N VAL A 73 1.11 -1.46 7.61
CA VAL A 73 0.26 -2.58 7.19
C VAL A 73 -0.77 -2.09 6.17
N LYS A 74 -1.42 -0.95 6.44
CA LYS A 74 -2.38 -0.38 5.50
C LYS A 74 -1.74 0.10 4.18
N ALA A 75 -0.58 0.75 4.25
CA ALA A 75 0.14 1.22 3.07
C ALA A 75 0.52 0.06 2.13
N ILE A 76 0.98 -1.06 2.69
CA ILE A 76 1.30 -2.28 1.93
C ILE A 76 0.05 -2.83 1.26
N LEU A 77 -1.06 -2.98 1.99
CA LEU A 77 -2.32 -3.46 1.42
C LEU A 77 -2.77 -2.56 0.25
N ILE A 78 -2.78 -1.23 0.43
CA ILE A 78 -3.16 -0.30 -0.65
C ILE A 78 -2.22 -0.41 -1.86
N SER A 79 -0.92 -0.60 -1.65
CA SER A 79 0.09 -0.65 -2.71
C SER A 79 0.05 -1.95 -3.51
N GLU A 80 -0.07 -3.08 -2.81
CA GLU A 80 0.21 -4.41 -3.34
C GLU A 80 -1.05 -5.24 -3.53
N ASP A 81 -2.03 -5.11 -2.62
CA ASP A 81 -3.17 -6.02 -2.54
C ASP A 81 -4.32 -5.46 -1.68
N ASP A 82 -5.14 -4.60 -2.29
CA ASP A 82 -6.15 -3.82 -1.56
C ASP A 82 -7.32 -4.69 -1.05
N LYS A 83 -7.51 -5.86 -1.67
CA LYS A 83 -8.55 -6.84 -1.37
C LYS A 83 -8.00 -8.09 -0.68
N PHE A 84 -6.79 -8.03 -0.12
CA PHE A 84 -6.11 -9.15 0.53
C PHE A 84 -7.00 -9.99 1.47
N TRP A 85 -7.86 -9.32 2.25
CA TRP A 85 -8.75 -9.97 3.23
C TRP A 85 -10.00 -10.60 2.61
N LYS A 86 -10.31 -10.31 1.34
CA LYS A 86 -11.53 -10.73 0.65
C LYS A 86 -11.34 -11.93 -0.28
N HIS A 87 -10.12 -12.20 -0.72
CA HIS A 87 -9.82 -13.28 -1.65
C HIS A 87 -9.00 -14.40 -0.99
N GLU A 88 -8.85 -15.54 -1.66
CA GLU A 88 -8.08 -16.71 -1.18
C GLU A 88 -6.78 -16.94 -1.97
N GLY A 89 -6.11 -15.84 -2.31
CA GLY A 89 -4.77 -15.84 -2.92
C GLY A 89 -4.74 -15.24 -4.33
N PHE A 90 -5.90 -15.06 -4.96
CA PHE A 90 -6.01 -14.53 -6.30
C PHE A 90 -7.11 -13.45 -6.34
N ASP A 91 -6.77 -12.24 -6.76
CA ASP A 91 -7.73 -11.18 -7.05
C ASP A 91 -8.12 -11.26 -8.53
N TYR A 92 -9.19 -12.00 -8.83
CA TYR A 92 -9.67 -12.21 -10.19
C TYR A 92 -10.07 -10.90 -10.89
N GLU A 93 -10.67 -9.96 -10.15
CA GLU A 93 -11.02 -8.64 -10.70
C GLU A 93 -9.76 -7.82 -11.03
N ALA A 94 -8.71 -7.89 -10.20
CA ALA A 94 -7.44 -7.24 -10.52
C ALA A 94 -6.76 -7.88 -11.73
N ILE A 95 -6.84 -9.21 -11.87
CA ILE A 95 -6.31 -9.94 -13.03
C ILE A 95 -7.03 -9.50 -14.30
N GLU A 96 -8.37 -9.50 -14.30
CA GLU A 96 -9.17 -9.04 -15.44
C GLU A 96 -8.84 -7.59 -15.80
N SER A 97 -8.83 -6.69 -14.82
CA SER A 97 -8.47 -5.28 -15.04
C SER A 97 -7.06 -5.11 -15.60
N ALA A 98 -6.10 -5.93 -15.16
CA ALA A 98 -4.73 -5.88 -15.68
C ALA A 98 -4.65 -6.39 -17.12
N VAL A 99 -5.39 -7.45 -17.46
CA VAL A 99 -5.48 -7.98 -18.84
C VAL A 99 -6.07 -6.92 -19.78
N GLU A 100 -7.21 -6.33 -19.42
CA GLU A 100 -7.84 -5.28 -20.23
C GLU A 100 -6.91 -4.09 -20.47
N LYS A 101 -6.23 -3.61 -19.44
CA LYS A 101 -5.28 -2.49 -19.56
C LYS A 101 -4.09 -2.86 -20.44
N ASN A 102 -3.55 -4.07 -20.30
CA ASN A 102 -2.43 -4.52 -21.13
C ASN A 102 -2.84 -4.70 -22.60
N MET A 103 -4.08 -5.15 -22.87
CA MET A 103 -4.62 -5.23 -24.22
C MET A 103 -4.80 -3.84 -24.84
N LYS A 104 -5.36 -2.88 -24.09
CA LYS A 104 -5.54 -1.49 -24.54
C LYS A 104 -4.22 -0.79 -24.85
N GLU A 105 -3.18 -1.04 -24.04
CA GLU A 105 -1.85 -0.44 -24.22
C GLU A 105 -0.94 -1.21 -25.19
N GLY A 106 -1.35 -2.40 -25.63
CA GLY A 106 -0.56 -3.29 -26.48
C GLY A 106 0.75 -3.77 -25.84
N LYS A 107 0.90 -3.64 -24.51
CA LYS A 107 2.14 -3.97 -23.77
C LYS A 107 1.80 -4.57 -22.40
N PHE A 108 2.54 -5.59 -21.99
CA PHE A 108 2.45 -6.19 -20.66
C PHE A 108 3.10 -5.28 -19.60
N LYS A 109 2.36 -4.30 -19.09
CA LYS A 109 2.83 -3.29 -18.15
C LYS A 109 2.23 -3.45 -16.75
N PHE A 110 0.97 -3.85 -16.65
CA PHE A 110 0.23 -3.96 -15.40
C PHE A 110 0.22 -5.41 -14.92
N GLY A 111 0.65 -5.62 -13.67
CA GLY A 111 0.54 -6.91 -12.97
C GLY A 111 -0.65 -6.92 -12.00
N ALA A 112 -1.04 -8.11 -11.58
CA ALA A 112 -2.12 -8.35 -10.62
C ALA A 112 -1.74 -9.44 -9.58
N SER A 113 -0.45 -9.50 -9.20
CA SER A 113 0.00 -10.50 -8.23
C SER A 113 -0.32 -10.06 -6.80
N THR A 114 -1.03 -10.91 -6.06
CA THR A 114 -1.43 -10.69 -4.66
C THR A 114 -0.25 -10.82 -3.69
N ILE A 115 -0.44 -10.42 -2.44
CA ILE A 115 0.56 -10.62 -1.38
C ILE A 115 0.90 -12.09 -1.21
N SER A 116 -0.08 -12.99 -1.30
CA SER A 116 0.11 -14.44 -1.13
C SER A 116 0.90 -15.05 -2.29
N GLN A 117 0.66 -14.59 -3.52
CA GLN A 117 1.45 -14.96 -4.69
C GLN A 117 2.90 -14.50 -4.57
N GLN A 118 3.10 -13.25 -4.16
CA GLN A 118 4.43 -12.70 -3.92
C GLN A 118 5.15 -13.46 -2.79
N LEU A 119 4.45 -13.81 -1.72
CA LEU A 119 4.97 -14.60 -0.61
C LEU A 119 5.41 -15.99 -1.09
N ALA A 120 4.55 -16.72 -1.81
CA ALA A 120 4.85 -18.04 -2.36
C ALA A 120 6.11 -18.02 -3.23
N LYS A 121 6.18 -17.02 -4.12
CA LYS A 121 7.33 -16.79 -4.99
C LYS A 121 8.60 -16.54 -4.17
N ASN A 122 8.57 -15.63 -3.19
CA ASN A 122 9.77 -15.26 -2.44
C ASN A 122 10.27 -16.37 -1.51
N LEU A 123 9.34 -17.17 -0.94
CA LEU A 123 9.68 -18.30 -0.07
C LEU A 123 10.39 -19.42 -0.83
N TYR A 124 9.83 -19.83 -1.98
CA TYR A 124 10.12 -21.14 -2.54
C TYR A 124 10.58 -21.14 -4.00
N LEU A 125 10.48 -20.01 -4.70
CA LEU A 125 10.75 -19.94 -6.13
C LEU A 125 11.83 -18.90 -6.46
N SER A 126 12.50 -19.10 -7.59
CA SER A 126 13.41 -18.11 -8.17
C SER A 126 12.61 -17.03 -8.93
N PRO A 127 13.17 -15.83 -9.17
CA PRO A 127 12.49 -14.75 -9.88
C PRO A 127 12.39 -14.97 -11.41
N SER A 128 12.47 -16.22 -11.89
CA SER A 128 12.41 -16.53 -13.33
C SER A 128 11.05 -16.14 -13.94
N LYS A 129 11.06 -15.66 -15.19
CA LYS A 129 9.84 -15.26 -15.91
C LYS A 129 9.20 -16.42 -16.70
N ASN A 130 9.29 -17.64 -16.17
CA ASN A 130 8.79 -18.85 -16.83
C ASN A 130 7.30 -19.09 -16.50
N PRO A 131 6.42 -19.38 -17.48
CA PRO A 131 5.03 -19.78 -17.24
C PRO A 131 4.88 -21.01 -16.33
N ILE A 132 5.76 -22.01 -16.43
CA ILE A 132 5.77 -23.19 -15.56
C ILE A 132 5.99 -22.76 -14.11
N ARG A 133 6.94 -21.84 -13.88
CA ARG A 133 7.19 -21.26 -12.55
C ARG A 133 5.96 -20.50 -12.02
N LYS A 134 5.18 -19.85 -12.89
CA LYS A 134 3.92 -19.21 -12.49
C LYS A 134 2.84 -20.22 -12.10
N LEU A 135 2.80 -21.41 -12.72
CA LEU A 135 1.92 -22.49 -12.29
C LEU A 135 2.34 -23.07 -10.93
N GLN A 136 3.64 -23.28 -10.71
CA GLN A 136 4.18 -23.69 -9.40
C GLN A 136 3.82 -22.65 -8.32
N GLU A 137 3.94 -21.36 -8.63
CA GLU A 137 3.53 -20.26 -7.73
C GLU A 137 2.04 -20.35 -7.40
N ALA A 138 1.18 -20.65 -8.37
CA ALA A 138 -0.26 -20.77 -8.14
C ALA A 138 -0.60 -21.92 -7.19
N ILE A 139 0.02 -23.09 -7.37
CA ILE A 139 -0.15 -24.25 -6.48
C ILE A 139 0.28 -23.89 -5.05
N LEU A 140 1.46 -23.27 -4.89
CA LEU A 140 1.96 -22.87 -3.57
C LEU A 140 1.11 -21.78 -2.91
N THR A 141 0.60 -20.83 -3.70
CA THR A 141 -0.31 -19.79 -3.22
C THR A 141 -1.58 -20.41 -2.63
N TRP A 142 -2.19 -21.33 -3.37
CA TRP A 142 -3.37 -22.05 -2.92
C TRP A 142 -3.09 -22.80 -1.61
N ARG A 143 -1.96 -23.53 -1.53
CA ARG A 143 -1.55 -24.25 -0.31
C ARG A 143 -1.33 -23.31 0.87
N ILE A 144 -0.66 -22.17 0.66
CA ILE A 144 -0.40 -21.16 1.70
C ILE A 144 -1.72 -20.60 2.24
N GLU A 145 -2.66 -20.24 1.37
CA GLU A 145 -3.95 -19.66 1.77
C GLU A 145 -4.85 -20.66 2.50
N HIS A 146 -4.78 -21.95 2.13
CA HIS A 146 -5.55 -23.00 2.81
C HIS A 146 -4.95 -23.41 4.16
N THR A 147 -3.66 -23.15 4.37
CA THR A 147 -2.94 -23.64 5.56
C THR A 147 -2.69 -22.55 6.59
N LEU A 148 -2.48 -21.31 6.14
CA LEU A 148 -2.07 -20.19 7.00
C LEU A 148 -3.19 -19.18 7.13
N SER A 149 -3.34 -18.60 8.34
CA SER A 149 -4.23 -17.45 8.50
C SER A 149 -3.71 -16.24 7.72
N LYS A 150 -4.62 -15.39 7.24
CA LYS A 150 -4.27 -14.11 6.56
C LYS A 150 -3.31 -13.24 7.36
N ARG A 151 -3.47 -13.21 8.69
CA ARG A 151 -2.54 -12.49 9.60
C ARG A 151 -1.14 -13.09 9.53
N ARG A 152 -1.02 -14.41 9.51
CA ARG A 152 0.28 -15.09 9.41
C ARG A 152 0.93 -14.89 8.04
N ILE A 153 0.15 -14.95 6.96
CA ILE A 153 0.62 -14.65 5.60
C ILE A 153 1.22 -13.24 5.55
N LEU A 154 0.52 -12.25 6.10
CA LEU A 154 0.98 -10.87 6.12
C LEU A 154 2.24 -10.68 7.00
N GLU A 155 2.31 -11.36 8.15
CA GLU A 155 3.50 -11.36 9.00
C GLU A 155 4.72 -11.93 8.28
N LEU A 156 4.57 -13.08 7.60
CA LEU A 156 5.63 -13.67 6.80
C LEU A 156 6.05 -12.69 5.70
N TYR A 157 5.08 -12.13 4.96
CA TYR A 157 5.33 -11.23 3.84
C TYR A 157 6.21 -10.04 4.24
N VAL A 158 5.82 -9.31 5.28
CA VAL A 158 6.57 -8.12 5.71
C VAL A 158 7.98 -8.44 6.21
N ASN A 159 8.22 -9.68 6.68
CA ASN A 159 9.52 -10.13 7.20
C ASN A 159 10.42 -10.79 6.14
N ILE A 160 9.88 -11.19 4.99
CA ILE A 160 10.68 -11.77 3.89
C ILE A 160 10.78 -10.87 2.66
N ALA A 161 9.99 -9.80 2.59
CA ALA A 161 10.08 -8.82 1.52
C ALA A 161 11.48 -8.17 1.51
N GLU A 162 12.00 -7.95 0.30
CA GLU A 162 13.20 -7.17 0.07
C GLU A 162 12.80 -5.69 0.01
N TRP A 163 13.44 -4.87 0.84
CA TRP A 163 13.19 -3.43 0.94
C TRP A 163 14.30 -2.57 0.35
N GLY A 164 15.44 -3.20 0.04
CA GLY A 164 16.63 -2.62 -0.59
C GLY A 164 17.68 -3.71 -0.83
N ASP A 165 18.81 -3.35 -1.44
CA ASP A 165 19.89 -4.29 -1.73
C ASP A 165 20.44 -4.93 -0.44
N GLY A 166 20.13 -6.20 -0.24
CA GLY A 166 20.49 -6.96 0.98
C GLY A 166 19.68 -6.62 2.23
N ILE A 167 18.62 -5.81 2.13
CA ILE A 167 17.78 -5.42 3.27
C ILE A 167 16.46 -6.20 3.19
N PHE A 168 16.31 -7.17 4.08
CA PHE A 168 15.14 -8.04 4.13
C PHE A 168 14.37 -7.89 5.45
N GLY A 169 13.06 -7.84 5.32
CA GLY A 169 12.17 -7.70 6.46
C GLY A 169 12.03 -6.26 6.95
N ILE A 170 10.82 -5.94 7.39
CA ILE A 170 10.43 -4.56 7.65
C ILE A 170 11.16 -3.93 8.84
N GLU A 171 11.47 -4.71 9.87
CA GLU A 171 12.17 -4.18 11.03
C GLU A 171 13.58 -3.72 10.66
N GLU A 172 14.26 -4.47 9.79
CA GLU A 172 15.57 -4.08 9.29
C GLU A 172 15.46 -2.85 8.39
N ALA A 173 14.47 -2.81 7.51
CA ALA A 173 14.22 -1.66 6.64
C ALA A 173 13.91 -0.37 7.43
N ALA A 174 13.08 -0.44 8.47
CA ALA A 174 12.72 0.70 9.31
C ALA A 174 13.96 1.30 9.99
N ARG A 175 14.84 0.44 10.49
CA ARG A 175 16.10 0.84 11.14
C ARG A 175 17.07 1.43 10.14
N HIS A 176 17.24 0.77 8.99
CA HIS A 176 18.17 1.19 7.96
C HIS A 176 17.79 2.56 7.37
N TYR A 177 16.52 2.77 7.03
CA TYR A 177 16.09 3.99 6.33
C TYR A 177 15.72 5.15 7.26
N TYR A 178 15.20 4.87 8.45
CA TYR A 178 14.61 5.90 9.31
C TYR A 178 15.12 5.87 10.75
N GLY A 179 16.03 4.95 11.10
CA GLY A 179 16.55 4.85 12.47
C GLY A 179 15.50 4.49 13.52
N THR A 180 14.34 3.95 13.12
CA THR A 180 13.22 3.61 14.01
C THR A 180 12.87 2.12 13.92
N SER A 181 12.03 1.65 14.84
CA SER A 181 11.47 0.29 14.77
C SER A 181 10.32 0.22 13.77
N ALA A 182 9.95 -0.98 13.30
CA ALA A 182 8.78 -1.17 12.44
C ALA A 182 7.48 -0.64 13.08
N ALA A 183 7.39 -0.67 14.41
CA ALA A 183 6.28 -0.10 15.17
C ALA A 183 6.25 1.43 15.12
N GLY A 184 7.42 2.07 15.07
CA GLY A 184 7.58 3.52 15.10
C GLY A 184 7.49 4.23 13.75
N LEU A 185 7.15 3.50 12.68
CA LEU A 185 7.01 4.09 11.35
C LEU A 185 5.78 5.00 11.27
N SER A 186 5.99 6.25 10.89
CA SER A 186 4.92 7.20 10.58
C SER A 186 4.19 6.82 9.29
N ALA A 187 2.99 7.37 9.07
CA ALA A 187 2.22 7.10 7.85
C ALA A 187 2.93 7.57 6.56
N SER A 188 3.69 8.65 6.63
CA SER A 188 4.51 9.14 5.51
C SER A 188 5.67 8.18 5.21
N GLN A 189 6.41 7.73 6.24
CA GLN A 189 7.48 6.75 6.10
C GLN A 189 6.96 5.40 5.57
N ALA A 190 5.83 4.95 6.10
CA ALA A 190 5.10 3.77 5.66
C ALA A 190 4.70 3.84 4.18
N SER A 191 4.15 4.98 3.75
CA SER A 191 3.73 5.20 2.35
C SER A 191 4.93 5.19 1.40
N ARG A 192 6.07 5.76 1.82
CA ARG A 192 7.33 5.71 1.06
C ARG A 192 7.92 4.31 0.97
N LEU A 193 7.91 3.54 2.05
CA LEU A 193 8.33 2.14 2.05
C LEU A 193 7.46 1.30 1.11
N ALA A 194 6.14 1.40 1.24
CA ALA A 194 5.23 0.68 0.35
C ALA A 194 5.41 1.09 -1.14
N ALA A 195 5.76 2.35 -1.41
CA ALA A 195 5.98 2.82 -2.77
C ALA A 195 7.20 2.18 -3.48
N VAL A 196 8.19 1.68 -2.74
CA VAL A 196 9.39 1.08 -3.35
C VAL A 196 9.30 -0.43 -3.56
N LEU A 197 8.37 -1.12 -2.88
CA LEU A 197 8.21 -2.58 -2.94
C LEU A 197 8.18 -3.18 -4.36
N PRO A 198 7.58 -2.53 -5.38
CA PRO A 198 7.62 -3.08 -6.74
C PRO A 198 9.02 -3.16 -7.35
N ASN A 199 9.98 -2.35 -6.91
CA ASN A 199 11.36 -2.37 -7.39
C ASN A 199 12.33 -1.81 -6.33
N PRO A 200 12.61 -2.57 -5.26
CA PRO A 200 13.35 -2.09 -4.08
C PRO A 200 14.84 -1.87 -4.34
N ILE A 201 15.41 -2.52 -5.36
CA ILE A 201 16.81 -2.30 -5.76
C ILE A 201 16.98 -0.96 -6.50
N ARG A 202 15.96 -0.56 -7.27
CA ARG A 202 16.01 0.68 -8.06
C ARG A 202 15.64 1.91 -7.25
N TYR A 203 14.76 1.78 -6.27
CA TYR A 203 14.17 2.91 -5.57
C TYR A 203 14.48 2.88 -4.08
N VAL A 204 14.92 4.03 -3.57
CA VAL A 204 15.21 4.24 -2.15
C VAL A 204 14.05 5.00 -1.50
N PRO A 205 13.46 4.52 -0.39
CA PRO A 205 12.33 5.17 0.28
C PRO A 205 12.60 6.63 0.68
N THR A 206 13.82 6.90 1.15
CA THR A 206 14.29 8.23 1.58
C THR A 206 14.84 9.08 0.44
N GLY A 207 14.88 8.56 -0.79
CA GLY A 207 15.39 9.27 -1.95
C GLY A 207 14.47 10.36 -2.49
N SER A 208 14.99 11.10 -3.49
CA SER A 208 14.30 12.18 -4.22
C SER A 208 13.61 11.74 -5.50
N SER A 209 13.46 10.42 -5.72
CA SER A 209 12.81 9.87 -6.92
C SER A 209 11.39 10.41 -7.08
N ARG A 210 11.11 11.06 -8.21
CA ARG A 210 9.76 11.55 -8.57
C ARG A 210 8.72 10.42 -8.56
N PHE A 211 9.12 9.22 -8.96
CA PHE A 211 8.25 8.05 -8.93
C PHE A 211 7.83 7.71 -7.50
N VAL A 212 8.80 7.64 -6.57
CA VAL A 212 8.54 7.32 -5.17
C VAL A 212 7.67 8.40 -4.54
N ALA A 213 8.01 9.68 -4.74
CA ALA A 213 7.24 10.80 -4.20
C ALA A 213 5.77 10.79 -4.68
N ALA A 214 5.54 10.61 -5.98
CA ALA A 214 4.19 10.58 -6.54
C ALA A 214 3.40 9.37 -6.05
N ARG A 215 4.02 8.17 -6.01
CA ARG A 215 3.37 6.95 -5.55
C ARG A 215 3.08 6.99 -4.05
N SER A 216 4.03 7.44 -3.23
CA SER A 216 3.83 7.56 -1.78
C SER A 216 2.73 8.58 -1.45
N LYS A 217 2.67 9.72 -2.16
CA LYS A 217 1.59 10.70 -2.00
C LYS A 217 0.22 10.09 -2.30
N ARG A 218 0.11 9.29 -3.37
CA ARG A 218 -1.13 8.58 -3.70
C ARG A 218 -1.53 7.57 -2.61
N ILE A 219 -0.58 6.77 -2.11
CA ILE A 219 -0.83 5.81 -1.04
C ILE A 219 -1.32 6.53 0.22
N TYR A 220 -0.62 7.59 0.63
CA TYR A 220 -0.96 8.41 1.79
C TYR A 220 -2.36 9.04 1.66
N ALA A 221 -2.69 9.62 0.50
CA ALA A 221 -4.01 10.20 0.25
C ALA A 221 -5.14 9.16 0.38
N ILE A 222 -4.90 7.92 -0.07
CA ILE A 222 -5.87 6.81 0.11
C ILE A 222 -5.99 6.45 1.61
N MET A 223 -4.89 6.47 2.37
CA MET A 223 -4.92 6.21 3.81
C MET A 223 -5.72 7.27 4.57
N VAL A 224 -5.55 8.56 4.22
CA VAL A 224 -6.35 9.67 4.75
C VAL A 224 -7.82 9.49 4.41
N LYS A 225 -8.15 9.25 3.13
CA LYS A 225 -9.54 9.01 2.68
C LYS A 225 -10.23 7.86 3.41
N ARG A 226 -9.46 6.86 3.87
CA ARG A 226 -9.96 5.68 4.60
C ARG A 226 -9.93 5.86 6.12
N GLY A 227 -9.60 7.05 6.64
CA GLY A 227 -9.55 7.34 8.08
C GLY A 227 -8.44 6.63 8.83
N VAL A 228 -7.41 6.12 8.14
CA VAL A 228 -6.26 5.46 8.77
C VAL A 228 -5.29 6.50 9.34
N VAL A 229 -5.26 7.68 8.73
CA VAL A 229 -4.45 8.82 9.13
C VAL A 229 -5.39 10.00 9.33
N VAL A 230 -5.24 10.67 10.46
CA VAL A 230 -5.85 11.98 10.68
C VAL A 230 -4.77 13.01 10.32
N PRO A 231 -4.95 13.81 9.24
CA PRO A 231 -4.00 14.85 8.88
C PRO A 231 -3.85 15.84 10.04
N ASP A 232 -2.63 16.32 10.25
CA ASP A 232 -2.41 17.42 11.19
C ASP A 232 -3.06 18.71 10.66
N PHE A 233 -3.38 19.65 11.55
CA PHE A 233 -4.00 20.94 11.19
C PHE A 233 -3.26 21.65 10.05
N GLN A 234 -1.92 21.62 10.08
CA GLN A 234 -1.09 22.21 9.03
C GLN A 234 -1.28 21.54 7.66
N GLU A 235 -1.52 20.22 7.61
CA GLU A 235 -1.78 19.50 6.36
C GLU A 235 -3.17 19.82 5.79
N VAL A 236 -4.16 20.05 6.66
CA VAL A 236 -5.52 20.45 6.26
C VAL A 236 -5.52 21.86 5.67
N MET A 237 -4.73 22.77 6.25
CA MET A 237 -4.64 24.17 5.83
C MET A 237 -3.68 24.38 4.65
N ALA A 238 -2.91 23.36 4.27
CA ALA A 238 -2.08 23.42 3.08
C ALA A 238 -2.97 23.54 1.83
N PRO A 239 -2.65 24.43 0.87
CA PRO A 239 -3.44 24.57 -0.34
C PRO A 239 -3.53 23.23 -1.06
N ALA A 240 -4.75 22.82 -1.43
CA ALA A 240 -4.96 21.56 -2.11
C ALA A 240 -4.23 21.57 -3.46
N ASP A 241 -3.19 20.76 -3.59
CA ASP A 241 -2.47 20.56 -4.84
C ASP A 241 -3.38 19.86 -5.89
N GLY A 242 -4.29 20.60 -6.51
CA GLY A 242 -4.82 20.47 -7.87
C GLY A 242 -5.23 19.11 -8.47
N GLN A 243 -5.28 17.99 -7.75
CA GLN A 243 -5.68 16.68 -8.29
C GLN A 243 -6.41 15.84 -7.24
N GLY A 244 -7.67 16.19 -6.98
CA GLY A 244 -8.53 15.45 -6.06
C GLY A 244 -9.90 16.10 -5.94
N GLY A 245 -10.58 16.31 -7.06
CA GLY A 245 -11.93 16.86 -7.06
C GLY A 245 -12.92 15.91 -6.36
N THR A 246 -13.42 16.33 -5.21
CA THR A 246 -14.85 16.29 -4.90
C THR A 246 -15.24 17.71 -4.58
N PRO A 247 -16.19 18.34 -5.32
CA PRO A 247 -16.72 19.61 -4.90
C PRO A 247 -17.58 19.33 -3.67
N ALA A 248 -17.00 19.52 -2.48
CA ALA A 248 -17.82 19.90 -1.35
C ALA A 248 -18.24 21.34 -1.66
N ASP A 249 -19.52 21.50 -2.02
CA ASP A 249 -20.19 22.78 -2.05
C ASP A 249 -19.71 23.60 -0.85
N SER A 250 -19.12 24.74 -1.15
CA SER A 250 -18.99 25.82 -0.20
C SER A 250 -20.40 26.24 0.21
N MET A 251 -20.94 25.61 1.26
CA MET A 251 -21.97 26.26 2.08
C MET A 251 -21.29 27.44 2.77
N VAL A 252 -21.18 28.53 2.02
CA VAL A 252 -21.06 29.86 2.59
C VAL A 252 -22.38 30.07 3.33
N ILE A 253 -22.38 29.86 4.65
CA ILE A 253 -23.43 30.40 5.51
C ILE A 253 -23.18 31.91 5.52
N GLY A 254 -23.60 32.57 4.44
CA GLY A 254 -23.75 34.00 4.41
C GLY A 254 -24.91 34.34 5.33
N VAL A 255 -24.68 35.25 6.27
CA VAL A 255 -25.78 35.89 7.00
C VAL A 255 -26.67 36.54 5.94
N PRO A 256 -27.99 36.22 5.87
CA PRO A 256 -28.89 36.84 4.91
C PRO A 256 -28.82 38.36 5.05
N GLN A 257 -28.67 39.07 3.92
CA GLN A 257 -28.50 40.53 3.91
C GLN A 257 -29.64 41.26 4.66
N GLU A 258 -30.83 40.65 4.67
CA GLU A 258 -32.01 41.09 5.41
C GLU A 258 -31.77 41.23 6.93
N MET A 259 -30.92 40.38 7.53
CA MET A 259 -30.55 40.47 8.94
C MET A 259 -29.55 41.58 9.23
N ILE A 260 -28.69 41.93 8.25
CA ILE A 260 -27.74 43.04 8.36
C ILE A 260 -28.47 44.37 8.22
N ASP A 261 -29.46 44.43 7.33
CA ASP A 261 -30.28 45.62 7.09
C ASP A 261 -31.27 45.89 8.24
N ALA A 262 -31.77 44.84 8.90
CA ALA A 262 -32.62 44.97 10.10
C ALA A 262 -31.86 45.51 11.32
N ALA A 263 -30.56 45.26 11.44
CA ALA A 263 -29.72 45.76 12.53
C ALA A 263 -29.24 47.22 12.31
N SER A 264 -29.40 47.75 11.10
CA SER A 264 -28.87 49.06 10.69
C SER A 264 -29.92 50.19 10.65
N LYS A 265 -31.19 49.90 10.98
CA LYS A 265 -32.22 50.93 11.11
C LYS A 265 -32.29 51.45 12.55
N PRO A 266 -32.09 52.75 12.80
CA PRO A 266 -32.38 53.33 14.10
C PRO A 266 -33.90 53.27 14.33
N ASP A 267 -34.28 52.79 15.51
CA ASP A 267 -35.66 52.71 15.98
C ASP A 267 -36.24 54.14 16.08
N SER A 268 -37.00 54.55 15.06
CA SER A 268 -37.82 55.75 15.11
C SER A 268 -39.28 55.35 15.34
N SER A 269 -39.54 54.72 16.49
CA SER A 269 -40.88 54.64 17.04
C SER A 269 -41.07 55.83 18.00
N GLY A 270 -41.89 56.78 17.57
CA GLY A 270 -42.28 57.94 18.36
C GLY A 270 -43.05 57.51 19.60
N VAL A 271 -42.64 58.03 20.74
CA VAL A 271 -43.46 58.08 21.95
C VAL A 271 -44.35 59.32 21.81
N GLU A 272 -45.63 59.10 21.54
CA GLU A 272 -46.68 60.11 21.80
C GLU A 272 -46.85 60.21 23.31
N ASP A 273 -46.28 61.26 23.91
CA ASP A 273 -46.68 61.71 25.24
C ASP A 273 -47.62 62.90 25.09
N ALA A 274 -48.88 62.66 25.43
CA ALA A 274 -49.88 63.69 25.68
C ALA A 274 -49.64 64.31 27.06
N ASP A 275 -48.98 65.46 27.12
CA ASP A 275 -49.36 66.48 28.11
C ASP A 275 -48.91 67.87 27.65
N GLY A 276 -49.82 68.83 27.75
CA GLY A 276 -49.60 70.19 27.31
C GLY A 276 -48.82 71.00 28.33
N THR A 277 -47.81 71.75 27.91
CA THR A 277 -47.53 73.09 28.48
C THR A 277 -46.67 73.89 27.51
N LEU A 278 -47.18 75.07 27.14
CA LEU A 278 -46.45 76.16 26.49
C LEU A 278 -45.26 76.61 27.35
N ARG A 279 -44.06 76.74 26.77
CA ARG A 279 -43.16 77.84 27.18
C ARG A 279 -42.14 78.25 26.11
N GLN A 280 -42.38 79.47 25.65
CA GLN A 280 -41.49 80.44 25.04
C GLN A 280 -40.17 80.60 25.82
N LYS A 281 -39.03 80.75 25.11
CA LYS A 281 -37.90 81.70 25.30
C LYS A 281 -36.66 81.18 24.54
N ALA A 282 -36.23 81.82 23.48
CA ALA A 282 -35.37 83.02 23.44
C ALA A 282 -33.86 82.73 23.62
N SER A 283 -33.13 82.99 22.53
CA SER A 283 -31.81 83.68 22.45
C SER A 283 -30.74 83.35 23.50
N ARG A 284 -29.57 82.89 23.04
CA ARG A 284 -28.31 83.68 22.98
C ARG A 284 -27.09 82.80 22.64
N GLN A 285 -26.27 83.38 21.75
CA GLN A 285 -24.84 83.17 21.46
C GLN A 285 -24.41 81.85 20.82
#